data_AF-A0A1C5NEA1-F1
#
_entry.id   AF-A0A1C5NEA1-F1
#
_cell.length_a   1.000
_cell.length_b   1.000
_cell.length_c   1.000
_cell.angle_alpha   90.00
_cell.angle_beta   90.00
_cell.angle_gamma   90.00
#
_symmetry.space_group_name_H-M   'P 1'
#
loop_
_entity.id
_entity.type
_entity.pdbx_description
1 polymer ?
#
loop_
_entity_poly.entity_id
_entity_poly.type
_entity_poly.pdbx_seq_one_letter_code
_entity_poly.pdbx_strand_id
1 'polypeptide(L)'
;MSKLKDMREKRGMTQDELAKRIGSVRSYICRLESGAQDINFIQASTLGRLCTALDCKPEDLLEADSFEFEEINGEKRLIVDGLYAPEGNYLLVKVKNRTYQLSMIDFSKVDDVSKYLIPRGNANIPRSAAEFDKKAYWIYKMAPRDGVEVKVLDPISPEDWKAFVEKLGLTNDDISDEFEVVKGKNYGEKCEKHYVCRQIRLTSPKNSATIERELKKHGIEAMNVSVDRINVRVK
;
A
#
# COMPACT_ATOMS: atom_id res chain seq x y z
N MET A 1 8.01 0.67 -18.92
CA MET A 1 7.94 1.22 -20.30
C MET A 1 6.75 0.58 -20.98
N SER A 2 5.99 1.30 -21.81
CA SER A 2 4.81 0.75 -22.48
C SER A 2 5.21 0.00 -23.75
N LYS A 3 4.44 -1.04 -24.11
CA LYS A 3 4.68 -1.81 -25.35
C LYS A 3 4.67 -0.92 -26.60
N LEU A 4 3.78 0.08 -26.62
CA LEU A 4 3.68 1.05 -27.70
C LEU A 4 5.00 1.80 -27.94
N LYS A 5 5.63 2.28 -26.86
CA LYS A 5 6.90 3.02 -26.93
C LYS A 5 7.99 2.13 -27.54
N ASP A 6 8.11 0.91 -27.03
CA ASP A 6 9.13 -0.04 -27.48
C ASP A 6 8.96 -0.39 -28.97
N MET A 7 7.71 -0.58 -29.44
CA MET A 7 7.43 -0.89 -30.85
C MET A 7 7.69 0.28 -31.78
N ARG A 8 7.39 1.50 -31.34
CA ARG A 8 7.68 2.74 -32.07
C ARG A 8 9.19 2.91 -32.23
N GLU A 9 9.95 2.76 -31.15
CA GLU A 9 11.40 2.94 -31.13
C GLU A 9 12.14 1.88 -31.94
N LYS A 10 11.69 0.61 -31.89
CA LYS A 10 12.21 -0.47 -32.75
C LYS A 10 12.06 -0.17 -34.25
N ARG A 11 11.14 0.71 -34.64
CA ARG A 11 10.93 1.13 -36.02
C ARG A 11 11.56 2.49 -36.33
N GLY A 12 12.38 3.02 -35.43
CA GLY A 12 13.09 4.29 -35.61
C GLY A 12 12.17 5.51 -35.68
N MET A 13 10.93 5.40 -35.19
CA MET A 13 9.96 6.50 -35.25
C MET A 13 10.01 7.37 -33.99
N THR A 14 9.85 8.67 -34.17
CA THR A 14 9.52 9.62 -33.10
C THR A 14 8.03 9.61 -32.77
N GLN A 15 7.65 10.15 -31.61
CA GLN A 15 6.24 10.31 -31.25
C GLN A 15 5.46 11.18 -32.25
N ASP A 16 6.09 12.21 -32.82
CA ASP A 16 5.49 13.09 -33.83
C ASP A 16 5.22 12.34 -35.15
N GLU A 17 6.16 11.51 -35.59
CA GLU A 17 6.00 10.72 -36.82
C GLU A 17 4.88 9.69 -36.68
N LEU A 18 4.82 8.98 -35.55
CA LEU A 18 3.73 8.04 -35.29
C LEU A 18 2.39 8.78 -35.23
N ALA A 19 2.32 9.92 -34.54
CA ALA A 19 1.13 10.75 -34.48
C ALA A 19 0.64 11.16 -35.88
N LYS A 20 1.55 11.65 -36.75
CA LYS A 20 1.23 12.00 -38.13
C LYS A 20 0.69 10.80 -38.92
N ARG A 21 1.33 9.63 -38.82
CA ARG A 21 0.90 8.40 -39.53
C ARG A 21 -0.51 7.97 -39.15
N ILE A 22 -0.85 8.05 -37.86
CA ILE A 22 -2.19 7.67 -37.41
C ILE A 22 -3.20 8.82 -37.51
N GLY A 23 -2.83 10.01 -37.98
CA GLY A 23 -3.71 11.18 -38.03
C GLY A 23 -4.14 11.66 -36.64
N SER A 24 -3.18 11.81 -35.72
CA SER A 24 -3.36 12.31 -34.35
C SER A 24 -2.28 13.34 -34.00
N VAL A 25 -2.25 13.78 -32.75
CA VAL A 25 -1.28 14.75 -32.22
C VAL A 25 -0.25 14.06 -31.32
N ARG A 26 0.96 14.60 -31.25
CA ARG A 26 2.06 14.07 -30.43
C ARG A 26 1.68 13.82 -28.97
N SER A 27 0.94 14.75 -28.38
CA SER A 27 0.49 14.67 -26.99
C SER A 27 -0.38 13.44 -26.73
N TYR A 28 -1.14 12.99 -27.74
CA TYR A 28 -1.94 11.77 -27.65
C TYR A 28 -1.04 10.52 -27.56
N ILE A 29 -0.03 10.41 -28.42
CA ILE A 29 0.97 9.33 -28.35
C ILE A 29 1.69 9.35 -27.00
N CYS A 30 2.11 10.53 -26.54
CA CYS A 30 2.76 10.69 -25.24
C CYS A 30 1.89 10.17 -24.09
N ARG A 31 0.57 10.44 -24.12
CA ARG A 31 -0.38 9.96 -23.10
C ARG A 31 -0.58 8.45 -23.14
N LEU A 32 -0.65 7.86 -24.34
CA LEU A 32 -0.70 6.40 -24.49
C LEU A 32 0.59 5.76 -23.96
N GLU A 33 1.74 6.35 -24.27
CA GLU A 33 3.03 5.81 -23.86
C GLU A 33 3.29 5.95 -22.35
N SER A 34 2.80 7.02 -21.73
CA SER A 34 2.90 7.21 -20.28
C SER A 34 1.84 6.43 -19.49
N GLY A 35 0.82 5.88 -20.15
CA GLY A 35 -0.33 5.25 -19.50
C GLY A 35 -1.36 6.23 -18.96
N ALA A 36 -1.19 7.55 -19.17
CA ALA A 36 -2.21 8.55 -18.88
C ALA A 36 -3.46 8.40 -19.78
N GLN A 37 -3.34 7.61 -20.84
CA GLN A 37 -4.46 7.04 -21.57
C GLN A 37 -4.20 5.55 -21.77
N ASP A 38 -5.12 4.71 -21.30
CA ASP A 38 -5.07 3.28 -21.45
C ASP A 38 -5.37 2.87 -22.89
N ILE A 39 -4.39 2.19 -23.50
CA ILE A 39 -4.45 1.66 -24.86
C ILE A 39 -5.56 0.61 -25.04
N ASN A 40 -5.98 -0.05 -23.96
CA ASN A 40 -7.02 -1.09 -24.01
C ASN A 40 -8.43 -0.52 -24.18
N PHE A 41 -8.59 0.80 -23.98
CA PHE A 41 -9.88 1.50 -24.05
C PHE A 41 -9.88 2.60 -25.11
N ILE A 42 -8.98 2.54 -26.10
CA ILE A 42 -9.05 3.42 -27.27
C ILE A 42 -10.10 2.90 -28.25
N GLN A 43 -10.55 3.79 -29.15
CA GLN A 43 -11.45 3.39 -30.23
C GLN A 43 -10.78 2.34 -31.14
N ALA A 44 -11.54 1.32 -31.55
CA ALA A 44 -11.06 0.26 -32.44
C ALA A 44 -10.46 0.81 -33.75
N SER A 45 -11.01 1.90 -34.29
CA SER A 45 -10.46 2.60 -35.46
C SER A 45 -9.07 3.18 -35.21
N THR A 46 -8.80 3.67 -34.00
CA THR A 46 -7.48 4.18 -33.60
C THR A 46 -6.50 3.04 -33.38
N LEU A 47 -6.96 1.94 -32.75
CA LEU A 47 -6.15 0.73 -32.63
C LEU A 47 -5.76 0.17 -34.00
N GLY A 48 -6.69 0.10 -34.95
CA GLY A 48 -6.42 -0.33 -36.32
C GLY A 48 -5.38 0.56 -37.01
N ARG A 49 -5.49 1.89 -36.89
CA ARG A 49 -4.48 2.83 -37.41
C ARG A 49 -3.10 2.62 -36.77
N LEU A 50 -3.04 2.39 -35.46
CA LEU A 50 -1.80 2.07 -34.75
C LEU A 50 -1.18 0.77 -35.27
N CYS A 51 -1.98 -0.30 -35.37
CA CYS A 51 -1.55 -1.59 -35.90
C CYS A 51 -1.00 -1.48 -37.33
N THR A 52 -1.65 -0.72 -38.22
CA THR A 52 -1.14 -0.47 -39.57
C THR A 52 0.15 0.34 -39.57
N ALA A 53 0.21 1.44 -38.80
CA ALA A 53 1.39 2.31 -38.75
C ALA A 53 2.62 1.62 -38.15
N LEU A 54 2.38 0.68 -37.23
CA LEU A 54 3.38 -0.10 -36.53
C LEU A 54 3.51 -1.52 -37.06
N ASP A 55 2.88 -1.89 -38.18
CA ASP A 55 2.94 -3.26 -38.74
C ASP A 55 2.89 -4.35 -37.65
N CYS A 56 1.80 -4.36 -36.89
CA CYS A 56 1.58 -5.28 -35.77
C CYS A 56 0.12 -5.66 -35.63
N LYS A 57 -0.15 -6.62 -34.74
CA LYS A 57 -1.50 -7.05 -34.41
C LYS A 57 -2.01 -6.36 -33.13
N PRO A 58 -3.34 -6.30 -32.93
CA PRO A 58 -3.92 -5.76 -31.70
C PRO A 58 -3.33 -6.38 -30.43
N GLU A 59 -3.14 -7.70 -30.38
CA GLU A 59 -2.58 -8.41 -29.23
C GLU A 59 -1.14 -7.99 -28.87
N ASP A 60 -0.38 -7.45 -29.82
CA ASP A 60 0.96 -6.94 -29.57
C ASP A 60 0.94 -5.62 -28.80
N LEU A 61 -0.13 -4.84 -28.95
CA LEU A 61 -0.32 -3.53 -28.31
C LEU A 61 -1.15 -3.60 -27.02
N LEU A 62 -2.15 -4.47 -26.98
CA LEU A 62 -3.03 -4.63 -25.83
C LEU A 62 -2.28 -5.27 -24.65
N GLU A 63 -2.71 -4.91 -23.46
CA GLU A 63 -2.06 -5.30 -22.20
C GLU A 63 -3.08 -6.01 -21.32
N ALA A 64 -2.85 -7.29 -21.06
CA ALA A 64 -3.61 -8.05 -20.08
C ALA A 64 -3.52 -7.40 -18.70
N ASP A 65 -4.59 -7.47 -17.92
CA ASP A 65 -4.56 -7.10 -16.52
C ASP A 65 -3.51 -7.96 -15.80
N SER A 66 -2.56 -7.31 -15.13
CA SER A 66 -1.57 -7.97 -14.29
C SER A 66 -1.71 -7.47 -12.87
N PHE A 67 -2.16 -8.38 -12.00
CA PHE A 67 -2.35 -8.12 -10.58
C PHE A 67 -1.17 -8.70 -9.79
N GLU A 68 -0.68 -7.89 -8.85
CA GLU A 68 0.38 -8.29 -7.93
C GLU A 68 -0.24 -8.53 -6.56
N PHE A 69 0.32 -9.47 -5.81
CA PHE A 69 -0.21 -9.87 -4.51
C PHE A 69 0.89 -9.93 -3.47
N GLU A 70 0.53 -9.66 -2.23
CA GLU A 70 1.37 -9.85 -1.06
C GLU A 70 0.67 -10.85 -0.13
N GLU A 71 1.46 -11.76 0.45
CA GLU A 71 0.95 -12.67 1.47
C GLU A 71 1.22 -12.07 2.85
N ILE A 72 0.16 -11.81 3.62
CA ILE A 72 0.26 -11.21 4.94
C ILE A 72 -0.51 -12.11 5.91
N ASN A 73 0.19 -12.69 6.89
CA ASN A 73 -0.38 -13.62 7.87
C ASN A 73 -1.12 -14.82 7.23
N GLY A 74 -0.60 -15.35 6.12
CA GLY A 74 -1.22 -16.45 5.38
C GLY A 74 -2.44 -16.06 4.54
N GLU A 75 -2.76 -14.76 4.45
CA GLU A 75 -3.81 -14.26 3.56
C GLU A 75 -3.21 -13.54 2.35
N LYS A 76 -3.66 -13.94 1.16
CA LYS A 76 -3.34 -13.28 -0.11
C LYS A 76 -4.07 -11.93 -0.19
N ARG A 77 -3.32 -10.84 -0.37
CA ARG A 77 -3.86 -9.48 -0.50
C ARG A 77 -3.48 -8.90 -1.85
N LEU A 78 -4.44 -8.27 -2.53
CA LEU A 78 -4.18 -7.59 -3.80
C LEU A 78 -3.40 -6.29 -3.56
N ILE A 79 -2.26 -6.12 -4.22
CA ILE A 79 -1.49 -4.88 -4.16
C ILE A 79 -2.13 -3.83 -5.05
N VAL A 80 -2.50 -2.69 -4.46
CA VAL A 80 -3.18 -1.58 -5.15
C VAL A 80 -2.49 -0.25 -4.87
N ASP A 81 -2.62 0.68 -5.82
CA ASP A 81 -2.01 2.02 -5.79
C ASP A 81 -2.93 3.07 -5.16
N GLY A 82 -4.20 2.72 -4.94
CA GLY A 82 -5.19 3.62 -4.38
C GLY A 82 -6.53 2.93 -4.18
N LEU A 83 -7.25 3.29 -3.13
CA LEU A 83 -8.60 2.83 -2.86
C LEU A 83 -9.48 4.02 -2.47
N TYR A 84 -10.58 4.22 -3.19
CA TYR A 84 -11.40 5.42 -3.06
C TYR A 84 -12.87 5.07 -2.86
N ALA A 85 -13.56 5.87 -2.05
CA ALA A 85 -15.00 5.83 -1.86
C ALA A 85 -15.67 6.94 -2.69
N PRO A 86 -16.25 6.61 -3.86
CA PRO A 86 -17.11 7.53 -4.58
C PRO A 86 -18.50 7.62 -3.94
N GLU A 87 -19.35 8.50 -4.48
CA GLU A 87 -20.79 8.48 -4.21
C GLU A 87 -21.41 7.20 -4.79
N GLY A 88 -21.80 6.25 -3.94
CA GLY A 88 -22.43 5.00 -4.32
C GLY A 88 -21.99 3.78 -3.49
N ASN A 89 -22.54 2.62 -3.80
CA ASN A 89 -22.25 1.36 -3.09
C ASN A 89 -21.16 0.53 -3.80
N TYR A 90 -20.01 1.14 -4.07
CA TYR A 90 -18.86 0.52 -4.70
C TYR A 90 -17.56 1.25 -4.34
N LEU A 91 -16.43 0.59 -4.59
CA LEU A 91 -15.09 1.14 -4.42
C LEU A 91 -14.46 1.40 -5.79
N LEU A 92 -13.64 2.44 -5.88
CA LEU A 92 -12.72 2.62 -6.98
C LEU A 92 -11.34 2.15 -6.54
N VAL A 93 -10.78 1.19 -7.28
CA VAL A 93 -9.49 0.57 -7.00
C VAL A 93 -8.53 0.99 -8.10
N LYS A 94 -7.45 1.67 -7.73
CA LYS A 94 -6.39 2.03 -8.66
C LYS A 94 -5.31 0.96 -8.62
N VAL A 95 -4.98 0.38 -9.77
CA VAL A 95 -3.85 -0.54 -9.92
C VAL A 95 -3.02 -0.06 -11.09
N LYS A 96 -1.79 0.36 -10.81
CA LYS A 96 -0.86 1.01 -11.74
C LYS A 96 -1.56 2.20 -12.42
N ASN A 97 -1.76 2.09 -13.73
CA ASN A 97 -2.35 3.13 -14.58
C ASN A 97 -3.85 2.90 -14.84
N ARG A 98 -4.47 1.90 -14.21
CA ARG A 98 -5.88 1.55 -14.43
C ARG A 98 -6.72 1.78 -13.19
N THR A 99 -7.97 2.15 -13.44
CA THR A 99 -9.01 2.26 -12.41
C THR A 99 -10.04 1.16 -12.64
N TYR A 100 -10.34 0.44 -11.57
CA TYR A 100 -11.34 -0.61 -11.53
C TYR A 100 -12.46 -0.21 -10.58
N GLN A 101 -13.65 -0.70 -10.86
CA GLN A 101 -14.79 -0.68 -9.97
C GLN A 101 -14.86 -2.02 -9.23
N LEU A 102 -15.12 -1.96 -7.94
CA LEU A 102 -15.41 -3.12 -7.12
C LEU A 102 -16.72 -2.88 -6.37
N SER A 103 -17.77 -3.63 -6.70
CA SER A 103 -19.01 -3.59 -5.93
C SER A 103 -18.77 -4.05 -4.50
N MET A 104 -19.54 -3.51 -3.55
CA MET A 104 -19.48 -3.99 -2.17
C MET A 104 -19.96 -5.45 -2.11
N ILE A 105 -19.08 -6.36 -1.72
CA ILE A 105 -19.30 -7.80 -1.60
C ILE A 105 -18.95 -8.28 -0.18
N ASP A 106 -19.29 -9.52 0.15
CA ASP A 106 -18.87 -10.16 1.40
C ASP A 106 -17.41 -10.60 1.32
N PHE A 107 -16.49 -9.70 1.68
CA PHE A 107 -15.04 -9.92 1.64
C PHE A 107 -14.55 -11.08 2.52
N SER A 108 -15.35 -11.56 3.48
CA SER A 108 -15.00 -12.71 4.30
C SER A 108 -14.99 -14.02 3.51
N LYS A 109 -15.72 -14.07 2.38
CA LYS A 109 -15.86 -15.25 1.52
C LYS A 109 -15.03 -15.15 0.23
N VAL A 110 -14.17 -14.13 0.13
CA VAL A 110 -13.39 -13.86 -1.07
C VAL A 110 -11.93 -14.23 -0.83
N ASP A 111 -11.43 -15.15 -1.65
CA ASP A 111 -10.03 -15.58 -1.70
C ASP A 111 -9.18 -14.63 -2.53
N ASP A 112 -9.73 -14.14 -3.65
CA ASP A 112 -9.05 -13.29 -4.61
C ASP A 112 -9.98 -12.19 -5.12
N VAL A 113 -9.79 -10.98 -4.59
CA VAL A 113 -10.59 -9.81 -4.96
C VAL A 113 -10.37 -9.39 -6.41
N SER A 114 -9.24 -9.74 -7.04
CA SER A 114 -8.95 -9.33 -8.41
C SER A 114 -9.97 -9.89 -9.41
N LYS A 115 -10.61 -11.03 -9.09
CA LYS A 115 -11.66 -11.65 -9.90
C LYS A 115 -12.96 -10.84 -9.96
N TYR A 116 -13.14 -9.88 -9.04
CA TYR A 116 -14.33 -9.05 -8.91
C TYR A 116 -14.12 -7.61 -9.42
N LEU A 117 -12.91 -7.30 -9.89
CA LEU A 117 -12.58 -5.99 -10.43
C LEU A 117 -13.15 -5.82 -11.85
N ILE A 118 -13.92 -4.75 -12.04
CA ILE A 118 -14.48 -4.37 -13.33
C ILE A 118 -13.71 -3.17 -13.86
N PRO A 119 -12.96 -3.28 -14.97
CA PRO A 119 -12.23 -2.14 -15.53
C PRO A 119 -13.17 -0.96 -15.88
N ARG A 120 -12.83 0.27 -15.47
CA ARG A 120 -13.56 1.49 -15.87
C ARG A 120 -12.90 2.23 -17.05
N GLY A 121 -11.89 1.64 -17.66
CA GLY A 121 -11.12 2.24 -18.74
C GLY A 121 -10.45 3.56 -18.33
N ASN A 122 -10.52 4.55 -19.22
CA ASN A 122 -9.90 5.87 -19.03
C ASN A 122 -10.63 6.79 -18.02
N ALA A 123 -11.54 6.24 -17.21
CA ALA A 123 -12.23 7.00 -16.19
C ALA A 123 -11.26 7.44 -15.08
N ASN A 124 -11.12 8.76 -14.95
CA ASN A 124 -10.42 9.33 -13.81
C ASN A 124 -11.21 9.07 -12.52
N ILE A 125 -10.50 8.89 -11.41
CA ILE A 125 -11.09 8.94 -10.09
C ILE A 125 -11.71 10.34 -9.92
N PRO A 126 -13.02 10.45 -9.58
CA PRO A 126 -13.65 11.74 -9.36
C PRO A 126 -12.91 12.52 -8.28
N ARG A 127 -12.77 13.85 -8.46
CA ARG A 127 -12.12 14.71 -7.44
C ARG A 127 -12.83 14.68 -6.09
N SER A 128 -14.12 14.36 -6.06
CA SER A 128 -14.92 14.20 -4.85
C SER A 128 -14.69 12.86 -4.14
N ALA A 129 -14.10 11.87 -4.80
CA ALA A 129 -13.86 10.56 -4.20
C ALA A 129 -12.68 10.65 -3.25
N ALA A 130 -12.96 10.55 -1.95
CA ALA A 130 -11.92 10.52 -0.92
C ALA A 130 -11.18 9.19 -0.99
N GLU A 131 -9.86 9.25 -0.88
CA GLU A 131 -9.04 8.05 -0.67
C GLU A 131 -9.25 7.54 0.76
N PHE A 132 -9.33 6.22 0.91
CA PHE A 132 -9.39 5.60 2.22
C PHE A 132 -8.08 5.79 2.99
N ASP A 133 -8.17 5.84 4.32
CA ASP A 133 -7.01 5.59 5.17
C ASP A 133 -6.40 4.24 4.78
N LYS A 134 -5.08 4.20 4.60
CA LYS A 134 -4.40 3.02 4.08
C LYS A 134 -4.71 1.76 4.91
N LYS A 135 -4.92 1.86 6.23
CA LYS A 135 -5.27 0.71 7.08
C LYS A 135 -6.60 0.07 6.69
N ALA A 136 -7.52 0.81 6.06
CA ALA A 136 -8.78 0.27 5.59
C ALA A 136 -8.61 -0.71 4.41
N TYR A 137 -7.49 -0.67 3.68
CA TYR A 137 -7.25 -1.55 2.53
C TYR A 137 -7.33 -3.03 2.93
N TRP A 138 -6.87 -3.37 4.15
CA TRP A 138 -6.92 -4.71 4.70
C TRP A 138 -8.35 -5.23 4.92
N ILE A 139 -9.32 -4.35 5.20
CA ILE A 139 -10.74 -4.73 5.31
C ILE A 139 -11.23 -5.28 3.97
N TYR A 140 -10.74 -4.72 2.87
CA TYR A 140 -11.12 -5.05 1.50
C TYR A 140 -10.19 -6.06 0.83
N LYS A 141 -9.37 -6.78 1.62
CA LYS A 141 -8.39 -7.78 1.15
C LYS A 141 -7.39 -7.23 0.13
N MET A 142 -6.97 -6.00 0.36
CA MET A 142 -5.95 -5.30 -0.40
C MET A 142 -4.80 -4.84 0.50
N ALA A 143 -3.67 -4.55 -0.13
CA ALA A 143 -2.50 -3.92 0.47
C ALA A 143 -2.08 -2.70 -0.38
N PRO A 144 -1.78 -1.55 0.23
CA PRO A 144 -1.25 -0.40 -0.50
C PRO A 144 0.17 -0.73 -1.01
N ARG A 145 0.46 -0.41 -2.28
CA ARG A 145 1.75 -0.71 -2.93
C ARG A 145 2.97 -0.18 -2.17
N ASP A 146 2.85 1.02 -1.63
CA ASP A 146 3.90 1.70 -0.87
C ASP A 146 3.89 1.35 0.63
N GLY A 147 3.01 0.43 1.05
CA GLY A 147 2.80 0.09 2.44
C GLY A 147 2.11 1.20 3.24
N VAL A 148 2.06 1.01 4.56
CA VAL A 148 1.58 1.96 5.56
C VAL A 148 2.75 2.51 6.34
N GLU A 149 2.69 3.80 6.65
CA GLU A 149 3.65 4.39 7.58
C GLU A 149 3.45 3.83 8.99
N VAL A 150 4.45 3.08 9.48
CA VAL A 150 4.49 2.57 10.85
C VAL A 150 5.49 3.41 11.64
N LYS A 151 4.97 4.25 12.53
CA LYS A 151 5.78 5.09 13.41
C LYS A 151 6.22 4.31 14.65
N VAL A 152 7.51 4.37 14.94
CA VAL A 152 8.12 3.90 16.20
C VAL A 152 8.66 5.14 16.90
N LEU A 153 8.23 5.35 18.14
CA LEU A 153 8.67 6.45 18.98
C LEU A 153 10.09 6.18 19.53
N ASP A 154 10.71 7.16 20.19
CA ASP A 154 12.11 7.10 20.60
C ASP A 154 12.38 6.04 21.68
N PRO A 155 13.61 5.52 21.79
CA PRO A 155 14.00 4.71 22.93
C PRO A 155 14.05 5.57 24.20
N ILE A 156 13.75 4.97 25.35
CA ILE A 156 14.00 5.62 26.65
C ILE A 156 15.49 5.78 26.87
N SER A 157 15.93 6.95 27.36
CA SER A 157 17.34 7.18 27.69
C SER A 157 17.79 6.30 28.87
N PRO A 158 19.08 5.97 29.00
CA PRO A 158 19.58 5.22 30.16
C PRO A 158 19.31 5.91 31.51
N GLU A 159 19.33 7.24 31.54
CA GLU A 159 19.05 8.05 32.73
C GLU A 159 17.57 7.99 33.08
N ASP A 160 16.69 8.21 32.11
CA ASP A 160 15.24 8.13 32.30
C ASP A 160 14.80 6.71 32.64
N TRP A 161 15.47 5.69 32.10
CA TRP A 161 15.23 4.29 32.44
C TRP A 161 15.49 4.01 33.92
N LYS A 162 16.63 4.46 34.45
CA LYS A 162 16.97 4.30 35.87
C LYS A 162 15.94 4.99 36.76
N ALA A 163 15.62 6.24 36.45
CA ALA A 163 14.61 7.01 37.19
C ALA A 163 13.22 6.35 37.12
N PHE A 164 12.87 5.80 35.96
CA PHE A 164 11.60 5.11 35.73
C PHE A 164 11.51 3.80 36.53
N VAL A 165 12.56 2.98 36.53
CA VAL A 165 12.67 1.75 37.32
C VAL A 165 12.57 2.04 38.82
N GLU A 166 13.29 3.07 39.30
CA GLU A 166 13.27 3.51 40.70
C GLU A 166 11.89 4.04 41.12
N LYS A 167 11.28 4.92 40.30
CA LYS A 167 9.91 5.42 40.50
C LYS A 167 8.90 4.27 40.61
N LEU A 168 9.12 3.19 39.87
CA LEU A 168 8.27 2.01 39.91
C LEU A 168 8.67 0.99 40.98
N GLY A 169 9.75 1.19 41.73
CA GLY A 169 10.21 0.28 42.78
C GLY A 169 10.50 -1.13 42.24
N LEU A 170 11.00 -1.22 41.01
CA LEU A 170 11.25 -2.48 40.32
C LEU A 170 12.68 -2.97 40.61
N THR A 171 12.83 -4.29 40.66
CA THR A 171 14.13 -4.96 40.79
C THR A 171 14.56 -5.56 39.45
N ASN A 172 15.80 -6.09 39.38
CA ASN A 172 16.25 -6.79 38.18
C ASN A 172 15.39 -8.03 37.86
N ASP A 173 14.78 -8.65 38.86
CA ASP A 173 13.91 -9.83 38.67
C ASP A 173 12.56 -9.47 38.00
N ASP A 174 12.18 -8.20 38.04
CA ASP A 174 10.97 -7.67 37.40
C ASP A 174 11.22 -7.24 35.94
N ILE A 175 12.46 -7.28 35.48
CA ILE A 175 12.90 -6.74 34.20
C ILE A 175 13.53 -7.86 33.37
N SER A 176 13.05 -8.06 32.15
CA SER A 176 13.66 -9.02 31.23
C SER A 176 15.01 -8.55 30.69
N ASP A 177 15.76 -9.49 30.14
CA ASP A 177 16.82 -9.19 29.18
C ASP A 177 16.26 -8.46 27.94
N GLU A 178 17.16 -7.91 27.14
CA GLU A 178 16.81 -7.27 25.88
C GLU A 178 16.33 -8.29 24.84
N PHE A 179 15.26 -7.95 24.13
CA PHE A 179 14.74 -8.75 23.02
C PHE A 179 14.19 -7.86 21.91
N GLU A 180 14.19 -8.40 20.69
CA GLU A 180 13.67 -7.69 19.52
C GLU A 180 12.14 -7.77 19.48
N VAL A 181 11.51 -6.65 19.15
CA VAL A 181 10.08 -6.54 18.87
C VAL A 181 9.89 -6.05 17.45
N VAL A 182 8.92 -6.65 16.75
CA VAL A 182 8.52 -6.26 15.40
C VAL A 182 7.17 -5.56 15.45
N LYS A 183 7.12 -4.30 15.03
CA LYS A 183 5.87 -3.54 14.83
C LYS A 183 5.58 -3.40 13.35
N GLY A 184 4.31 -3.49 12.98
CA GLY A 184 3.89 -3.30 11.60
C GLY A 184 3.81 -4.56 10.75
N LYS A 185 4.22 -5.72 11.28
CA LYS A 185 4.15 -7.04 10.60
C LYS A 185 2.78 -7.36 9.97
N ASN A 186 1.69 -6.98 10.64
CA ASN A 186 0.33 -7.19 10.13
C ASN A 186 -0.01 -6.34 8.89
N TYR A 187 0.87 -5.42 8.50
CA TYR A 187 0.74 -4.56 7.32
C TYR A 187 1.72 -4.94 6.21
N GLY A 188 2.35 -6.11 6.28
CA GLY A 188 3.32 -6.59 5.28
C GLY A 188 4.77 -6.26 5.63
N GLU A 189 5.69 -6.95 4.97
CA GLU A 189 7.14 -6.92 5.29
C GLU A 189 7.71 -5.50 5.17
N LYS A 190 7.26 -4.73 4.19
CA LYS A 190 7.70 -3.33 3.98
C LYS A 190 7.35 -2.40 5.15
N CYS A 191 6.37 -2.78 5.95
CA CYS A 191 5.90 -2.01 7.10
C CYS A 191 6.59 -2.42 8.41
N GLU A 192 7.39 -3.49 8.40
CA GLU A 192 8.05 -3.99 9.60
C GLU A 192 9.10 -3.00 10.11
N LYS A 193 9.03 -2.75 11.41
CA LYS A 193 9.99 -1.96 12.17
C LYS A 193 10.47 -2.80 13.34
N HIS A 194 11.78 -3.04 13.37
CA HIS A 194 12.45 -3.80 14.41
C HIS A 194 13.07 -2.82 15.39
N TYR A 195 12.88 -3.07 16.69
CA TYR A 195 13.49 -2.31 17.76
C TYR A 195 13.69 -3.21 18.98
N VAL A 196 14.60 -2.80 19.87
CA VAL A 196 14.94 -3.60 21.04
C VAL A 196 14.19 -3.07 22.25
N CYS A 197 13.58 -3.99 22.98
CA CYS A 197 12.85 -3.70 24.20
C CYS A 197 13.43 -4.45 25.40
N ARG A 198 13.08 -3.94 26.59
CA ARG A 198 12.98 -4.75 27.80
C ARG A 198 11.52 -4.81 28.23
N GLN A 199 11.11 -5.95 28.75
CA GLN A 199 9.80 -6.15 29.33
C GLN A 199 9.89 -5.91 30.83
N ILE A 200 8.95 -5.15 31.35
CA ILE A 200 8.78 -4.93 32.78
C ILE A 200 7.53 -5.67 33.23
N ARG A 201 7.66 -6.39 34.35
CA ARG A 201 6.55 -6.92 35.13
C ARG A 201 6.21 -5.96 36.25
N LEU A 202 4.97 -5.50 36.28
CA LEU A 202 4.45 -4.57 37.28
C LEU A 202 3.84 -5.35 38.44
N THR A 203 4.03 -4.81 39.65
CA THR A 203 3.31 -5.27 40.84
C THR A 203 1.97 -4.53 40.96
N SER A 204 0.89 -5.27 41.25
CA SER A 204 -0.44 -4.70 41.47
C SER A 204 -0.42 -3.62 42.55
N PRO A 205 -1.17 -2.51 42.40
CA PRO A 205 -2.26 -2.29 41.43
C PRO A 205 -1.83 -1.52 40.17
N LYS A 206 -0.54 -1.47 39.83
CA LYS A 206 -0.04 -0.63 38.71
C LYS A 206 -0.60 -1.09 37.37
N ASN A 207 -1.28 -0.18 36.67
CA ASN A 207 -1.91 -0.45 35.39
C ASN A 207 -0.95 -0.10 34.24
N SER A 208 -0.44 -1.13 33.59
CA SER A 208 0.42 -1.06 32.40
C SER A 208 -0.10 -0.15 31.28
N ALA A 209 -1.42 -0.04 31.07
CA ALA A 209 -2.00 0.84 30.05
C ALA A 209 -1.83 2.33 30.41
N THR A 210 -1.83 2.66 31.71
CA THR A 210 -1.57 4.03 32.17
C THR A 210 -0.11 4.41 31.93
N ILE A 211 0.80 3.49 32.23
CA ILE A 211 2.25 3.68 32.04
C ILE A 211 2.60 3.81 30.56
N GLU A 212 2.03 2.95 29.70
CA GLU A 212 2.20 3.05 28.25
C GLU A 212 1.81 4.45 27.74
N ARG A 213 0.65 4.95 28.18
CA ARG A 213 0.17 6.28 27.79
C ARG A 213 1.12 7.40 28.25
N GLU A 214 1.65 7.30 29.48
CA GLU A 214 2.62 8.26 30.02
C GLU A 214 3.92 8.27 29.20
N LEU A 215 4.50 7.10 28.93
CA LEU A 215 5.71 6.97 28.11
C LEU A 215 5.50 7.52 26.69
N LYS A 216 4.41 7.13 26.02
CA LYS A 216 4.08 7.63 24.68
C LYS A 216 3.87 9.14 24.65
N LYS A 217 3.30 9.73 25.71
CA LYS A 217 3.15 11.19 25.83
C LYS A 217 4.51 11.91 25.88
N HIS A 218 5.54 11.25 26.38
CA HIS A 218 6.92 11.74 26.38
C HIS A 218 7.70 11.34 25.12
N GLY A 219 7.03 10.79 24.10
CA GLY A 219 7.68 10.39 22.86
C GLY A 219 8.49 9.10 22.96
N ILE A 220 8.25 8.27 23.98
CA ILE A 220 8.94 7.00 24.18
C ILE A 220 8.08 5.86 23.65
N GLU A 221 8.67 4.94 22.88
CA GLU A 221 7.97 3.74 22.41
C GLU A 221 7.76 2.76 23.56
N ALA A 222 6.50 2.46 23.84
CA ALA A 222 6.09 1.45 24.78
C ALA A 222 4.88 0.69 24.24
N MET A 223 4.73 -0.57 24.64
CA MET A 223 3.63 -1.43 24.22
C MET A 223 3.08 -2.20 25.42
N ASN A 224 1.80 -2.03 25.67
CA ASN A 224 1.09 -2.87 26.61
C ASN A 224 0.98 -4.31 26.08
N VAL A 225 1.41 -5.28 26.88
CA VAL A 225 1.34 -6.72 26.51
C VAL A 225 0.24 -7.41 27.29
N SER A 226 0.14 -7.14 28.59
CA SER A 226 -0.91 -7.62 29.49
C SER A 226 -1.15 -6.59 30.59
N VAL A 227 -2.12 -6.83 31.47
CA VAL A 227 -2.45 -5.92 32.60
C VAL A 227 -1.23 -5.58 33.46
N ASP A 228 -0.30 -6.51 33.62
CA ASP A 228 0.91 -6.40 34.44
C ASP A 228 2.21 -6.32 33.63
N ARG A 229 2.19 -6.35 32.28
CA ARG A 229 3.41 -6.36 31.46
C ARG A 229 3.42 -5.26 30.42
N ILE A 230 4.56 -4.60 30.34
CA ILE A 230 4.83 -3.54 29.36
C ILE A 230 6.21 -3.75 28.74
N ASN A 231 6.29 -3.65 27.42
CA ASN A 231 7.55 -3.58 26.70
C ASN A 231 7.90 -2.10 26.53
N VAL A 232 9.14 -1.73 26.85
CA VAL A 232 9.65 -0.37 26.66
C VAL A 232 10.86 -0.44 25.75
N ARG A 233 10.87 0.39 24.71
CA ARG A 233 11.99 0.47 23.77
C ARG A 233 13.22 1.06 24.44
N VAL A 234 14.35 0.40 24.28
CA VAL A 234 15.66 0.82 24.80
C VAL A 234 16.68 1.07 23.69
N LYS A 235 16.45 0.56 22.47
CA LYS A 235 17.27 0.83 21.27
C LYS A 235 16.41 0.90 20.02
#